data_AF-A0A2E5ZZT9-F1
#
_entry.id   AF-A0A2E5ZZT9-F1
#
_cell.length_a   1.000
_cell.length_b   1.000
_cell.length_c   1.000
_cell.angle_alpha   90.00
_cell.angle_beta   90.00
_cell.angle_gamma   90.00
#
_symmetry.space_group_name_H-M   'P 1'
#
loop_
_entity.id
_entity.type
_entity.pdbx_description
1 polymer ?
#
loop_
_entity_poly.entity_id
_entity_poly.type
_entity_poly.pdbx_seq_one_letter_code
_entity_poly.pdbx_strand_id
1 'polypeptide(L)'
;MLQHIDGLDVGRSGATLMPDNTFEVRCAFVGSLHGYAAELVTRQIAGLLKMPCLHERLDSGRVAERRYRLERAASGDFLRRMRYASTLTLPKLPSPRRLERVPLVALLSRALATFEADYDHVRSGDVSPSLPVWANCLVSLDPVSLDRSNAAGMDQADFGVASILSTRAERVVVRDLAAQGWLDVLPTRGRGKGRYLRLTAMGTAARGRGAALVRAALQRWRARFDAADVSRLERLLAQVVEGVAVQLPAHFTSYGPGDGSVTGGSFVPADPGPPPIPAHGAEWPVVLRAPENAAGLSVPSLLSQALTAFAIDYQAAGEKFEGLGDPTGVEQHGRPVTSSIDSWAPEIVSNPQTLELVLKLVDQLDAADLATLGYPREEILGKL
;
A
#
# COMPACT_ATOMS: atom_id res chain seq x y z
N MET A 1 -4.76 -31.94 -24.43
CA MET A 1 -5.42 -31.48 -23.18
C MET A 1 -5.38 -29.97 -23.02
N LEU A 2 -4.23 -29.30 -23.24
CA LEU A 2 -4.03 -27.86 -23.05
C LEU A 2 -4.02 -27.04 -24.36
N GLN A 3 -4.68 -27.55 -25.41
CA GLN A 3 -4.78 -26.84 -26.68
C GLN A 3 -5.68 -25.61 -26.46
N HIS A 4 -5.26 -24.43 -26.93
CA HIS A 4 -5.98 -23.14 -26.88
C HIS A 4 -5.86 -22.28 -25.61
N ILE A 5 -4.81 -22.43 -24.81
CA ILE A 5 -4.56 -21.51 -23.70
C ILE A 5 -3.49 -20.50 -24.11
N ASP A 6 -3.89 -19.24 -24.30
CA ASP A 6 -2.96 -18.16 -24.61
C ASP A 6 -1.85 -18.08 -23.56
N GLY A 7 -0.59 -18.05 -24.04
CA GLY A 7 0.59 -18.02 -23.18
C GLY A 7 1.21 -19.39 -22.86
N LEU A 8 0.50 -20.50 -23.08
CA LEU A 8 1.11 -21.84 -23.02
C LEU A 8 1.71 -22.22 -24.37
N ASP A 9 2.92 -22.76 -24.35
CA ASP A 9 3.50 -23.45 -25.49
C ASP A 9 2.82 -24.82 -25.60
N VAL A 10 1.86 -24.93 -26.52
CA VAL A 10 1.04 -26.14 -26.70
C VAL A 10 1.88 -27.33 -27.17
N GLY A 11 2.95 -27.10 -27.93
CA GLY A 11 3.85 -28.16 -28.39
C GLY A 11 4.69 -28.74 -27.25
N ARG A 12 4.95 -27.93 -26.23
CA ARG A 12 5.73 -28.33 -25.06
C ARG A 12 4.87 -28.62 -23.83
N SER A 13 3.59 -28.30 -23.81
CA SER A 13 2.70 -28.59 -22.69
C SER A 13 1.97 -29.91 -22.85
N GLY A 14 1.81 -30.68 -21.78
CA GLY A 14 1.25 -32.03 -21.85
C GLY A 14 0.94 -32.63 -20.49
N ALA A 15 0.29 -33.79 -20.49
CA ALA A 15 0.05 -34.58 -19.29
C ALA A 15 0.38 -36.05 -19.57
N THR A 16 1.10 -36.68 -18.66
CA THR A 16 1.50 -38.10 -18.76
C THR A 16 0.91 -38.86 -17.58
N LEU A 17 0.22 -39.98 -17.84
CA LEU A 17 -0.29 -40.84 -16.79
C LEU A 17 0.87 -41.62 -16.16
N MET A 18 0.98 -41.57 -14.84
CA MET A 18 2.02 -42.22 -14.05
C MET A 18 1.55 -43.60 -13.55
N PRO A 19 2.47 -44.52 -13.20
CA PRO A 19 2.12 -45.86 -12.72
C PRO A 19 1.23 -45.90 -11.47
N ASP A 20 1.29 -44.87 -10.64
CA ASP A 20 0.48 -44.71 -9.42
C ASP A 20 -0.91 -44.11 -9.68
N ASN A 21 -1.36 -44.09 -10.94
CA ASN A 21 -2.64 -43.54 -11.37
C ASN A 21 -2.80 -42.02 -11.11
N THR A 22 -1.69 -41.29 -11.00
CA THR A 22 -1.65 -39.82 -11.03
C THR A 22 -1.21 -39.29 -12.40
N PHE A 23 -1.38 -38.01 -12.66
CA PHE A 23 -0.83 -37.35 -13.84
C PHE A 23 0.39 -36.48 -13.47
N GLU A 24 1.45 -36.56 -14.27
CA GLU A 24 2.46 -35.52 -14.35
C GLU A 24 2.02 -34.50 -15.41
N VAL A 25 1.68 -33.29 -14.99
CA VAL A 25 1.25 -32.20 -15.87
C VAL A 25 2.41 -31.26 -16.11
N ARG A 26 2.88 -31.16 -17.35
CA ARG A 26 3.93 -30.24 -17.81
C ARG A 26 3.28 -29.02 -18.46
N CYS A 27 3.54 -27.84 -17.91
CA CYS A 27 3.11 -26.56 -18.44
C CYS A 27 4.34 -25.76 -18.87
N ALA A 28 4.51 -25.56 -20.18
CA ALA A 28 5.58 -24.74 -20.74
C ALA A 28 5.01 -23.39 -21.19
N PHE A 29 5.70 -22.30 -20.85
CA PHE A 29 5.21 -20.94 -21.07
C PHE A 29 6.02 -20.24 -22.16
N VAL A 30 5.36 -19.46 -23.00
CA VAL A 30 6.04 -18.65 -24.02
C VAL A 30 6.78 -17.47 -23.35
N GLY A 31 7.88 -17.01 -23.94
CA GLY A 31 8.70 -15.90 -23.42
C GLY A 31 8.08 -14.50 -23.52
N SER A 32 6.76 -14.38 -23.36
CA SER A 32 6.01 -13.11 -23.48
C SER A 32 5.19 -12.81 -22.23
N LEU A 33 4.58 -11.63 -22.16
CA LEU A 33 3.66 -11.28 -21.07
C LEU A 33 2.49 -12.26 -20.93
N HIS A 34 2.01 -12.80 -22.06
CA HIS A 34 0.95 -13.81 -22.06
C HIS A 34 1.44 -15.10 -21.39
N GLY A 35 2.70 -15.49 -21.61
CA GLY A 35 3.29 -16.64 -20.91
C GLY A 35 3.45 -16.41 -19.41
N TYR A 36 3.81 -15.19 -18.99
CA TYR A 36 3.83 -14.84 -17.57
C TYR A 36 2.42 -14.88 -16.94
N ALA A 37 1.40 -14.36 -17.63
CA ALA A 37 0.03 -14.44 -17.16
C ALA A 37 -0.47 -15.90 -17.06
N ALA A 38 -0.17 -16.72 -18.08
CA ALA A 38 -0.48 -18.14 -18.08
C ALA A 38 0.21 -18.89 -16.94
N GLU A 39 1.46 -18.53 -16.61
CA GLU A 39 2.18 -19.07 -15.46
C GLU A 39 1.48 -18.77 -14.14
N LEU A 40 1.14 -17.50 -13.90
CA LEU A 40 0.44 -17.09 -12.68
C LEU A 40 -0.90 -17.82 -12.50
N VAL A 41 -1.69 -17.89 -13.58
CA VAL A 41 -2.97 -18.61 -13.62
C VAL A 41 -2.77 -20.09 -13.33
N THR A 42 -1.81 -20.74 -14.00
CA THR A 42 -1.51 -22.17 -13.80
C THR A 42 -1.11 -22.44 -12.36
N ARG A 43 -0.26 -21.58 -11.80
CA ARG A 43 0.20 -21.67 -10.41
C ARG A 43 -0.95 -21.51 -9.41
N GLN A 44 -1.85 -20.56 -9.65
CA GLN A 44 -3.03 -20.36 -8.80
C GLN A 44 -3.96 -21.57 -8.83
N ILE A 45 -4.24 -22.12 -10.02
CA ILE A 45 -5.06 -23.31 -10.18
C ILE A 45 -4.41 -24.51 -9.49
N ALA A 46 -3.09 -24.68 -9.65
CA ALA A 46 -2.33 -25.73 -8.97
C ALA A 46 -2.42 -25.61 -7.45
N GLY A 47 -2.31 -24.39 -6.90
CA GLY A 47 -2.48 -24.13 -5.47
C GLY A 47 -3.88 -24.50 -4.95
N LEU A 48 -4.92 -24.10 -5.67
CA LEU A 48 -6.32 -24.43 -5.33
C LEU A 48 -6.57 -25.94 -5.32
N LEU A 49 -5.92 -26.67 -6.22
CA LEU A 49 -6.03 -28.13 -6.34
C LEU A 49 -4.99 -28.88 -5.50
N LYS A 50 -4.20 -28.17 -4.68
CA LYS A 50 -3.12 -28.74 -3.86
C LYS A 50 -2.14 -29.61 -4.67
N MET A 51 -1.89 -29.24 -5.93
CA MET A 51 -0.98 -29.95 -6.82
C MET A 51 0.48 -29.62 -6.44
N PRO A 52 1.29 -30.58 -5.95
CA PRO A 52 2.68 -30.30 -5.63
C PRO A 52 3.47 -30.00 -6.91
N CYS A 53 4.29 -28.95 -6.86
CA CYS A 53 5.25 -28.63 -7.92
C CYS A 53 6.42 -29.61 -7.83
N LEU A 54 6.61 -30.43 -8.86
CA LEU A 54 7.68 -31.42 -8.96
C LEU A 54 8.96 -30.81 -9.51
N HIS A 55 8.83 -29.86 -10.43
CA HIS A 55 9.97 -29.24 -11.11
C HIS A 55 9.60 -27.84 -11.61
N GLU A 56 10.56 -26.91 -11.52
CA GLU A 56 10.51 -25.59 -12.12
C GLU A 56 11.78 -25.36 -12.94
N ARG A 57 11.60 -24.89 -14.18
CA ARG A 57 12.70 -24.49 -15.06
C ARG A 57 12.59 -22.99 -15.33
N LEU A 58 13.68 -22.28 -15.07
CA LEU A 58 13.82 -20.87 -15.42
C LEU A 58 14.52 -20.70 -16.76
N ASP A 59 14.15 -19.68 -17.51
CA ASP A 59 14.84 -19.17 -18.69
C ASP A 59 14.95 -17.65 -18.56
N SER A 60 16.16 -17.12 -18.58
CA SER A 60 16.42 -15.69 -18.42
C SER A 60 15.74 -15.07 -17.18
N GLY A 61 15.71 -15.82 -16.07
CA GLY A 61 15.08 -15.42 -14.81
C GLY A 61 13.55 -15.52 -14.77
N ARG A 62 12.90 -16.02 -15.83
CA ARG A 62 11.45 -16.23 -15.89
C ARG A 62 11.12 -17.71 -15.90
N VAL A 63 9.99 -18.09 -15.30
CA VAL A 63 9.51 -19.47 -15.31
C VAL A 63 9.12 -19.87 -16.73
N ALA A 64 9.90 -20.77 -17.33
CA ALA A 64 9.68 -21.26 -18.68
C ALA A 64 8.92 -22.59 -18.70
N GLU A 65 9.02 -23.37 -17.62
CA GLU A 65 8.31 -24.64 -17.48
C GLU A 65 8.04 -24.94 -16.00
N ARG A 66 6.86 -25.51 -15.72
CA ARG A 66 6.56 -26.15 -14.43
C ARG A 66 5.97 -27.54 -14.64
N ARG A 67 6.27 -28.44 -13.71
CA ARG A 67 5.68 -29.78 -13.66
C ARG A 67 4.97 -29.96 -12.34
N TYR A 68 3.76 -30.50 -12.40
CA TYR A 68 2.92 -30.73 -11.24
C TYR A 68 2.46 -32.18 -11.17
N ARG A 69 2.24 -32.69 -9.96
CA ARG A 69 1.49 -33.93 -9.76
C ARG A 69 0.01 -33.62 -9.60
N LEU A 70 -0.83 -34.36 -10.31
CA LEU A 70 -2.28 -34.18 -10.30
C LEU A 70 -2.98 -35.52 -10.10
N GLU A 71 -3.78 -35.62 -9.04
CA GLU A 71 -4.65 -36.76 -8.82
C GLU A 71 -5.60 -36.96 -10.00
N ARG A 72 -5.81 -38.21 -10.44
CA ARG A 72 -6.69 -38.50 -11.58
C ARG A 72 -8.11 -37.96 -11.36
N ALA A 73 -8.60 -38.00 -10.12
CA ALA A 73 -9.89 -37.44 -9.74
C ALA A 73 -9.98 -35.91 -9.93
N ALA A 74 -8.86 -35.19 -9.82
CA ALA A 74 -8.80 -33.73 -9.96
C ALA A 74 -8.55 -33.27 -11.41
N SER A 75 -8.27 -34.19 -12.35
CA SER A 75 -7.96 -33.87 -13.75
C SER A 75 -9.08 -33.10 -14.47
N GLY A 76 -10.34 -33.45 -14.20
CA GLY A 76 -11.49 -32.74 -14.74
C GLY A 76 -11.61 -31.30 -14.22
N ASP A 77 -11.35 -31.06 -12.94
CA ASP A 77 -11.43 -29.72 -12.36
C ASP A 77 -10.27 -28.83 -12.82
N PHE A 78 -9.06 -29.38 -12.88
CA PHE A 78 -7.89 -28.70 -13.46
C PHE A 78 -8.21 -28.20 -14.88
N LEU A 79 -8.73 -29.07 -15.75
CA LEU A 79 -9.06 -28.69 -17.12
C LEU A 79 -10.18 -27.65 -17.21
N ARG A 80 -11.21 -27.78 -16.38
CA ARG A 80 -12.31 -26.83 -16.34
C ARG A 80 -11.83 -25.43 -15.96
N ARG A 81 -10.96 -25.33 -14.94
CA ARG A 81 -10.37 -24.07 -14.49
C ARG A 81 -9.40 -23.48 -15.51
N MET A 82 -8.56 -24.32 -16.12
CA MET A 82 -7.64 -23.88 -17.17
C MET A 82 -8.41 -23.35 -18.39
N ARG A 83 -9.49 -24.01 -18.82
CA ARG A 83 -10.38 -23.52 -19.89
C ARG A 83 -11.11 -22.24 -19.49
N TYR A 84 -11.63 -22.17 -18.27
CA TYR A 84 -12.26 -20.94 -17.78
C TYR A 84 -11.26 -19.78 -17.81
N ALA A 85 -10.04 -19.99 -17.32
CA ALA A 85 -9.01 -18.98 -17.36
C ALA A 85 -8.57 -18.59 -18.77
N SER A 86 -8.60 -19.51 -19.74
CA SER A 86 -8.35 -19.17 -21.15
C SER A 86 -9.49 -18.38 -21.80
N THR A 87 -10.71 -18.42 -21.23
CA THR A 87 -11.83 -17.56 -21.66
C THR A 87 -11.82 -16.19 -21.00
N LEU A 88 -11.07 -16.02 -19.91
CA LEU A 88 -10.85 -14.70 -19.36
C LEU A 88 -9.95 -13.94 -20.33
N THR A 89 -10.53 -12.96 -21.01
CA THR A 89 -9.74 -12.01 -21.79
C THR A 89 -8.76 -11.37 -20.81
N LEU A 90 -7.48 -11.74 -20.91
CA LEU A 90 -6.44 -10.98 -20.24
C LEU A 90 -6.66 -9.55 -20.70
N PRO A 91 -6.87 -8.58 -19.79
CA PRO A 91 -7.08 -7.21 -20.20
C PRO A 91 -5.91 -6.87 -21.09
N LYS A 92 -6.19 -6.58 -22.37
CA LYS A 92 -5.17 -6.13 -23.30
C LYS A 92 -4.44 -5.02 -22.58
N LEU A 93 -3.11 -5.11 -22.54
CA LEU A 93 -2.32 -4.00 -22.01
C LEU A 93 -2.89 -2.72 -22.64
N PRO A 94 -3.27 -1.72 -21.82
CA PRO A 94 -3.78 -0.48 -22.36
C PRO A 94 -2.78 0.00 -23.40
N SER A 95 -3.28 0.39 -24.58
CA SER A 95 -2.39 0.89 -25.63
C SER A 95 -1.56 2.04 -25.05
N PRO A 96 -0.32 2.28 -25.54
CA PRO A 96 0.51 3.38 -25.06
C PRO A 96 -0.25 4.72 -25.05
N ARG A 97 -1.07 4.97 -26.10
CA ARG A 97 -1.97 6.12 -26.20
C ARG A 97 -3.05 6.22 -25.11
N ARG A 98 -3.50 5.10 -24.54
CA ARG A 98 -4.41 5.11 -23.39
C ARG A 98 -3.68 5.43 -22.09
N LEU A 99 -2.42 5.02 -21.96
CA LEU A 99 -1.59 5.33 -20.79
C LEU A 99 -1.21 6.81 -20.75
N GLU A 100 -1.03 7.47 -21.90
CA GLU A 100 -0.80 8.93 -22.01
C GLU A 100 -1.91 9.77 -21.35
N ARG A 101 -3.11 9.22 -21.18
CA ARG A 101 -4.24 9.90 -20.54
C ARG A 101 -4.39 9.57 -19.05
N VAL A 102 -3.62 8.62 -18.53
CA VAL A 102 -3.66 8.27 -17.11
C VAL A 102 -2.75 9.25 -16.36
N PRO A 103 -3.24 9.92 -15.30
CA PRO A 103 -2.40 10.80 -14.50
C PRO A 103 -1.16 10.08 -13.97
N LEU A 104 -0.01 10.76 -13.96
CA LEU A 104 1.26 10.18 -13.51
C LEU A 104 1.14 9.58 -12.10
N VAL A 105 0.48 10.29 -11.17
CA VAL A 105 0.22 9.79 -9.80
C VAL A 105 -0.47 8.43 -9.82
N ALA A 106 -1.47 8.22 -10.67
CA ALA A 106 -2.18 6.94 -10.74
C ALA A 106 -1.29 5.81 -11.29
N LEU A 107 -0.35 6.12 -12.19
CA LEU A 107 0.64 5.15 -12.67
C LEU A 107 1.64 4.78 -11.57
N LEU A 108 2.13 5.77 -10.80
CA LEU A 108 3.04 5.54 -9.68
C LEU A 108 2.36 4.75 -8.54
N SER A 109 1.11 5.07 -8.21
CA SER A 109 0.33 4.32 -7.21
C SER A 109 0.12 2.87 -7.64
N ARG A 110 -0.16 2.62 -8.92
CA ARG A 110 -0.25 1.24 -9.45
C ARG A 110 1.08 0.51 -9.33
N ALA A 111 2.21 1.16 -9.62
CA ALA A 111 3.53 0.56 -9.49
C ALA A 111 3.83 0.17 -8.03
N LEU A 112 3.51 1.05 -7.06
CA LEU A 112 3.67 0.79 -5.63
C LEU A 112 2.74 -0.35 -5.17
N ALA A 113 1.45 -0.30 -5.50
CA ALA A 113 0.47 -1.34 -5.14
C ALA A 113 0.87 -2.71 -5.71
N THR A 114 1.46 -2.74 -6.90
CA THR A 114 1.96 -3.98 -7.50
C THR A 114 3.21 -4.51 -6.79
N PHE A 115 4.05 -3.63 -6.23
CA PHE A 115 5.16 -4.05 -5.37
C PHE A 115 4.65 -4.58 -4.02
N GLU A 116 3.70 -3.91 -3.38
CA GLU A 116 3.07 -4.35 -2.13
C GLU A 116 2.44 -5.74 -2.29
N ALA A 117 1.73 -5.98 -3.39
CA ALA A 117 1.18 -7.29 -3.71
C ALA A 117 2.27 -8.38 -3.85
N ASP A 118 3.42 -8.05 -4.44
CA ASP A 118 4.55 -8.98 -4.49
C ASP A 118 5.17 -9.21 -3.09
N TYR A 119 5.26 -8.17 -2.26
CA TYR A 119 5.72 -8.29 -0.87
C TYR A 119 4.82 -9.23 -0.07
N ASP A 120 3.51 -9.00 -0.10
CA ASP A 120 2.54 -9.85 0.60
C ASP A 120 2.50 -11.27 0.07
N HIS A 121 2.69 -11.45 -1.24
CA HIS A 121 2.80 -12.79 -1.83
C HIS A 121 4.01 -13.56 -1.28
N VAL A 122 5.18 -12.91 -1.15
CA VAL A 122 6.38 -13.57 -0.60
C VAL A 122 6.29 -13.73 0.92
N ARG A 123 5.54 -12.86 1.61
CA ARG A 123 5.43 -12.84 3.08
C ARG A 123 4.82 -14.11 3.68
N SER A 124 4.08 -14.92 2.90
CA SER A 124 3.26 -16.07 3.36
C SER A 124 3.82 -16.80 4.60
N GLY A 125 3.17 -16.62 5.76
CA GLY A 125 3.59 -17.15 7.08
C GLY A 125 3.43 -16.12 8.22
N ASP A 126 3.06 -16.56 9.41
CA ASP A 126 2.33 -15.70 10.39
C ASP A 126 3.19 -14.85 11.36
N VAL A 127 4.45 -14.52 11.05
CA VAL A 127 5.30 -13.70 11.95
C VAL A 127 6.26 -12.75 11.22
N SER A 128 5.87 -12.31 10.02
CA SER A 128 6.65 -11.37 9.21
C SER A 128 6.06 -9.95 9.30
N PRO A 129 6.89 -8.90 9.43
CA PRO A 129 6.38 -7.53 9.50
C PRO A 129 5.66 -7.16 8.20
N SER A 130 4.63 -6.32 8.31
CA SER A 130 4.08 -5.63 7.14
C SER A 130 5.14 -4.68 6.56
N LEU A 131 5.01 -4.33 5.29
CA LEU A 131 5.95 -3.44 4.63
C LEU A 131 6.06 -2.06 5.31
N PRO A 132 4.96 -1.39 5.72
CA PRO A 132 5.07 -0.13 6.45
C PRO A 132 5.79 -0.27 7.80
N VAL A 133 5.51 -1.34 8.55
CA VAL A 133 6.16 -1.60 9.84
C VAL A 133 7.66 -1.82 9.65
N TRP A 134 8.04 -2.61 8.65
CA TRP A 134 9.46 -2.81 8.35
C TRP A 134 10.14 -1.51 7.92
N ALA A 135 9.60 -0.83 6.91
CA ALA A 135 10.23 0.30 6.24
C ALA A 135 10.33 1.55 7.13
N ASN A 136 9.26 1.89 7.85
CA ASN A 136 9.24 3.10 8.68
C ASN A 136 9.76 2.85 10.09
N CYS A 137 9.60 1.64 10.63
CA CYS A 137 9.79 1.40 12.07
C CYS A 137 11.04 0.56 12.34
N LEU A 138 11.07 -0.68 11.85
CA LEU A 138 12.15 -1.62 12.20
C LEU A 138 13.50 -1.21 11.61
N VAL A 139 13.52 -0.61 10.42
CA VAL A 139 14.75 -0.08 9.81
C VAL A 139 15.29 1.11 10.60
N SER A 140 14.42 1.96 11.15
CA SER A 140 14.79 3.20 11.85
C SER A 140 15.34 2.97 13.26
N LEU A 141 14.99 1.85 13.91
CA LEU A 141 15.34 1.55 15.32
C LEU A 141 16.77 1.02 15.56
N ASP A 142 17.63 1.03 14.55
CA ASP A 142 19.05 0.69 14.69
C ASP A 142 19.85 1.39 13.58
N PRO A 143 20.08 2.71 13.74
CA PRO A 143 21.04 3.42 12.92
C PRO A 143 22.40 2.87 13.34
N VAL A 144 23.06 2.12 12.44
CA VAL A 144 24.41 1.55 12.55
C VAL A 144 25.30 2.35 13.50
N SER A 145 25.21 2.08 14.80
CA SER A 145 26.08 2.69 15.79
C SER A 145 27.36 1.86 15.74
N LEU A 146 28.43 2.50 15.27
CA LEU A 146 29.78 1.93 15.25
C LEU A 146 30.31 1.60 16.65
N ASP A 147 29.60 1.99 17.72
CA ASP A 147 29.92 1.64 19.10
C ASP A 147 29.13 0.40 19.57
N ARG A 148 29.80 -0.76 19.54
CA ARG A 148 29.27 -2.05 20.01
C ARG A 148 29.01 -2.11 21.53
N SER A 149 29.43 -1.11 22.30
CA SER A 149 29.25 -1.08 23.76
C SER A 149 27.89 -0.53 24.20
N ASN A 150 27.17 0.16 23.30
CA ASN A 150 25.81 0.65 23.55
C ASN A 150 24.81 -0.26 22.84
N ALA A 151 23.99 -0.99 23.59
CA ALA A 151 22.97 -1.86 23.01
C ALA A 151 22.04 -1.03 22.11
N ALA A 152 22.15 -1.22 20.79
CA ALA A 152 21.50 -0.41 19.76
C ALA A 152 20.02 -0.17 20.03
N GLY A 153 19.71 1.06 20.42
CA GLY A 153 18.37 1.57 20.68
C GLY A 153 18.42 3.10 20.60
N MET A 154 17.27 3.75 20.70
CA MET A 154 17.16 5.20 20.57
C MET A 154 16.07 5.76 21.46
N ASP A 155 16.16 7.04 21.81
CA ASP A 155 15.06 7.70 22.48
C ASP A 155 13.83 7.74 21.57
N GLN A 156 12.65 7.62 22.16
CA GLN A 156 11.40 7.54 21.40
C GLN A 156 11.13 8.79 20.56
N ALA A 157 11.54 9.97 21.02
CA ALA A 157 11.44 11.19 20.22
C ALA A 157 12.32 11.12 18.96
N ASP A 158 13.53 10.59 19.07
CA ASP A 158 14.43 10.39 17.93
C ASP A 158 13.89 9.32 16.98
N PHE A 159 13.20 8.31 17.51
CA PHE A 159 12.49 7.32 16.69
C PHE A 159 11.38 7.97 15.85
N GLY A 160 10.58 8.88 16.42
CA GLY A 160 9.57 9.63 15.68
C GLY A 160 10.18 10.39 14.51
N VAL A 161 11.28 11.10 14.76
CA VAL A 161 12.05 11.83 13.72
C VAL A 161 12.62 10.88 12.66
N ALA A 162 13.24 9.77 13.06
CA ALA A 162 13.86 8.82 12.15
C ALA A 162 12.84 8.04 11.29
N SER A 163 11.67 7.75 11.85
CA SER A 163 10.56 7.08 11.16
C SER A 163 9.66 8.03 10.37
N ILE A 164 9.78 9.34 10.63
CA ILE A 164 8.98 10.43 10.06
C ILE A 164 7.47 10.21 10.32
N LEU A 165 7.15 9.58 11.45
CA LEU A 165 5.78 9.29 11.87
C LEU A 165 5.24 10.39 12.77
N SER A 166 3.94 10.70 12.65
CA SER A 166 3.30 11.58 13.61
C SER A 166 3.35 11.02 15.03
N THR A 167 3.31 11.89 16.04
CA THR A 167 3.34 11.47 17.46
C THR A 167 2.26 10.43 17.80
N ARG A 168 1.06 10.53 17.23
CA ARG A 168 -0.01 9.51 17.38
C ARG A 168 0.36 8.17 16.78
N ALA A 169 0.77 8.15 15.51
CA ALA A 169 1.12 6.90 14.83
C ALA A 169 2.32 6.23 15.50
N GLU A 170 3.31 7.02 15.90
CA GLU A 170 4.47 6.56 16.66
C GLU A 170 4.05 5.85 17.96
N ARG A 171 3.12 6.41 18.75
CA ARG A 171 2.62 5.78 19.98
C ARG A 171 1.92 4.44 19.71
N VAL A 172 1.09 4.38 18.67
CA VAL A 172 0.37 3.16 18.26
C VAL A 172 1.37 2.08 17.85
N VAL A 173 2.30 2.42 16.96
CA VAL A 173 3.35 1.52 16.48
C VAL A 173 4.22 1.01 17.63
N VAL A 174 4.70 1.89 18.51
CA VAL A 174 5.55 1.49 19.65
C VAL A 174 4.81 0.52 20.57
N ARG A 175 3.53 0.79 20.88
CA ARG A 175 2.68 -0.11 21.67
C ARG A 175 2.54 -1.47 20.99
N ASP A 176 2.22 -1.48 19.70
CA ASP A 176 1.92 -2.72 18.97
C ASP A 176 3.19 -3.57 18.77
N LEU A 177 4.32 -2.94 18.47
CA LEU A 177 5.62 -3.61 18.38
C LEU A 177 6.06 -4.20 19.74
N ALA A 178 5.81 -3.50 20.84
CA ALA A 178 6.07 -4.00 22.18
C ALA A 178 5.15 -5.18 22.53
N ALA A 179 3.86 -5.09 22.21
CA ALA A 179 2.90 -6.18 22.42
C ALA A 179 3.23 -7.43 21.61
N GLN A 180 3.79 -7.27 20.41
CA GLN A 180 4.31 -8.36 19.59
C GLN A 180 5.67 -8.91 20.10
N GLY A 181 6.26 -8.31 21.13
CA GLY A 181 7.56 -8.68 21.68
C GLY A 181 8.75 -8.31 20.79
N TRP A 182 8.57 -7.42 19.81
CA TRP A 182 9.63 -6.96 18.91
C TRP A 182 10.43 -5.79 19.48
N LEU A 183 9.86 -5.08 20.47
CA LEU A 183 10.42 -3.86 21.02
C LEU A 183 10.40 -3.88 22.56
N ASP A 184 11.55 -3.65 23.17
CA ASP A 184 11.65 -3.26 24.57
C ASP A 184 11.41 -1.74 24.67
N VAL A 185 10.53 -1.34 25.58
CA VAL A 185 10.27 0.06 25.93
C VAL A 185 10.76 0.29 27.35
N LEU A 186 11.91 0.93 27.47
CA LEU A 186 12.61 1.16 28.73
C LEU A 186 12.47 2.63 29.16
N PRO A 187 12.60 2.96 30.45
CA PRO A 187 12.76 4.35 30.86
C PRO A 187 14.11 4.90 30.35
N THR A 188 14.14 6.15 29.88
CA THR A 188 15.39 6.80 29.45
C THR A 188 16.41 6.89 30.60
N ARG A 189 17.71 6.78 30.29
CA ARG A 189 18.80 6.96 31.25
C ARG A 189 18.94 8.43 31.64
N GLY A 190 18.12 8.94 32.55
CA GLY A 190 18.21 10.33 33.06
C GLY A 190 17.02 10.77 33.92
N ARG A 191 17.04 12.00 34.44
CA ARG A 191 15.94 12.60 35.25
C ARG A 191 14.70 13.00 34.42
N GLY A 192 14.49 12.40 33.24
CA GLY A 192 13.40 12.74 32.33
C GLY A 192 12.32 11.65 32.25
N LYS A 193 11.09 12.04 31.86
CA LYS A 193 9.96 11.12 31.59
C LYS A 193 10.05 10.45 30.20
N GLY A 194 11.25 10.37 29.62
CA GLY A 194 11.47 9.80 28.29
C GLY A 194 11.35 8.27 28.27
N ARG A 195 11.13 7.71 27.07
CA ARG A 195 11.19 6.28 26.81
C ARG A 195 12.32 5.99 25.83
N TYR A 196 13.10 4.96 26.12
CA TYR A 196 14.16 4.43 25.29
C TYR A 196 13.68 3.14 24.62
N LEU A 197 13.79 3.09 23.30
CA LEU A 197 13.29 1.99 22.47
C LEU A 197 14.46 1.12 22.02
N ARG A 198 14.32 -0.20 22.15
CA ARG A 198 15.35 -1.15 21.73
C ARG A 198 14.72 -2.39 21.11
N LEU A 199 15.20 -2.81 19.95
CA LEU A 199 14.75 -4.07 19.36
C LEU A 199 15.12 -5.25 20.26
N THR A 200 14.16 -6.14 20.49
CA THR A 200 14.46 -7.45 21.11
C THR A 200 15.16 -8.35 20.08
N ALA A 201 15.66 -9.52 20.51
CA ALA A 201 16.15 -10.53 19.57
C ALA A 201 15.08 -10.92 18.52
N MET A 202 13.81 -10.97 18.92
CA MET A 202 12.69 -11.24 18.02
C MET A 202 12.45 -10.08 17.05
N GLY A 203 12.55 -8.83 17.50
CA GLY A 203 12.48 -7.64 16.65
C GLY A 203 13.62 -7.56 15.64
N THR A 204 14.86 -7.84 16.06
CA THR A 204 16.01 -7.93 15.15
C THR A 204 15.79 -9.03 14.09
N ALA A 205 15.28 -10.20 14.49
CA ALA A 205 14.95 -11.27 13.56
C ALA A 205 13.81 -10.86 12.61
N ALA A 206 12.77 -10.18 13.10
CA ALA A 206 11.68 -9.65 12.28
C ALA A 206 12.19 -8.63 11.25
N ARG A 207 13.08 -7.72 11.65
CA ARG A 207 13.76 -6.77 10.76
C ARG A 207 14.54 -7.48 9.65
N GLY A 208 15.32 -8.51 10.02
CA GLY A 208 16.08 -9.32 9.06
C GLY A 208 15.17 -10.07 8.07
N ARG A 209 14.06 -10.64 8.55
CA ARG A 209 13.03 -11.26 7.69
C ARG A 209 12.42 -10.24 6.74
N GLY A 210 12.00 -9.07 7.23
CA GLY A 210 11.45 -8.01 6.37
C GLY A 210 12.44 -7.57 5.28
N ALA A 211 13.74 -7.45 5.60
CA ALA A 211 14.75 -7.11 4.61
C ALA A 211 14.91 -8.19 3.53
N ALA A 212 14.81 -9.47 3.91
CA ALA A 212 14.80 -10.58 2.96
C ALA A 212 13.54 -10.56 2.08
N LEU A 213 12.37 -10.28 2.65
CA LEU A 213 11.11 -10.14 1.93
C LEU A 213 11.14 -9.00 0.92
N VAL A 214 11.64 -7.82 1.31
CA VAL A 214 11.79 -6.68 0.39
C VAL A 214 12.73 -7.00 -0.76
N ARG A 215 13.88 -7.66 -0.50
CA ARG A 215 14.79 -8.08 -1.58
C ARG A 215 14.11 -9.06 -2.53
N ALA A 216 13.40 -10.06 -2.02
CA ALA A 216 12.71 -11.05 -2.84
C ALA A 216 11.56 -10.41 -3.67
N ALA A 217 10.77 -9.54 -3.04
CA ALA A 217 9.71 -8.78 -3.72
C ALA A 217 10.29 -7.87 -4.81
N LEU A 218 11.38 -7.16 -4.54
CA LEU A 218 12.04 -6.30 -5.52
C LEU A 218 12.63 -7.10 -6.68
N GLN A 219 13.26 -8.24 -6.42
CA GLN A 219 13.76 -9.12 -7.48
C GLN A 219 12.62 -9.58 -8.39
N ARG A 220 11.50 -10.01 -7.80
CA ARG A 220 10.31 -10.44 -8.54
C ARG A 220 9.66 -9.29 -9.32
N TRP A 221 9.59 -8.10 -8.72
CA TRP A 221 9.09 -6.89 -9.37
C TRP A 221 9.96 -6.53 -10.58
N ARG A 222 11.28 -6.48 -10.41
CA ARG A 222 12.25 -6.15 -11.46
C ARG A 222 12.26 -7.16 -12.62
N ALA A 223 12.06 -8.46 -12.35
CA ALA A 223 12.03 -9.50 -13.39
C ALA A 223 10.94 -9.30 -14.45
N ARG A 224 9.93 -8.46 -14.17
CA ARG A 224 8.84 -8.13 -15.10
C ARG A 224 9.22 -7.06 -16.12
N PHE A 225 10.27 -6.31 -15.88
CA PHE A 225 10.64 -5.13 -16.67
C PHE A 225 12.05 -5.27 -17.25
N ASP A 226 12.37 -4.42 -18.22
CA ASP A 226 13.74 -4.28 -18.72
C ASP A 226 14.63 -3.62 -17.66
N ALA A 227 15.87 -4.09 -17.52
CA ALA A 227 16.79 -3.61 -16.50
C ALA A 227 17.21 -2.14 -16.70
N ALA A 228 17.35 -1.70 -17.96
CA ALA A 228 17.67 -0.31 -18.28
C ALA A 228 16.50 0.62 -17.98
N ASP A 229 15.26 0.19 -18.26
CA ASP A 229 14.06 0.95 -17.94
C ASP A 229 13.86 1.12 -16.43
N VAL A 230 14.06 0.04 -15.65
CA VAL A 230 14.02 0.11 -14.18
C VAL A 230 15.09 1.06 -13.65
N SER A 231 16.32 0.95 -14.13
CA SER A 231 17.42 1.82 -13.70
C SER A 231 17.17 3.28 -14.07
N ARG A 232 16.51 3.53 -15.21
CA ARG A 232 16.07 4.87 -15.61
C ARG A 232 14.97 5.40 -14.68
N LEU A 233 13.96 4.59 -14.38
CA LEU A 233 12.90 4.95 -13.45
C LEU A 233 13.46 5.29 -12.06
N GLU A 234 14.36 4.47 -11.53
CA GLU A 234 15.02 4.69 -10.23
C GLU A 234 15.71 6.05 -10.17
N ARG A 235 16.52 6.38 -11.19
CA ARG A 235 17.19 7.68 -11.24
C ARG A 235 16.21 8.85 -11.35
N LEU A 236 15.17 8.74 -12.17
CA LEU A 236 14.17 9.79 -12.33
C LEU A 236 13.36 10.00 -11.05
N LEU A 237 12.96 8.92 -10.37
CA LEU A 237 12.28 9.01 -9.08
C LEU A 237 13.19 9.59 -8.00
N ALA A 238 14.47 9.21 -7.97
CA ALA A 238 15.45 9.80 -7.06
C ALA A 238 15.57 11.31 -7.29
N GLN A 239 15.63 11.79 -8.54
CA GLN A 239 15.65 13.22 -8.85
C GLN A 239 14.38 13.94 -8.39
N VAL A 240 13.20 13.33 -8.59
CA VAL A 240 11.93 13.90 -8.11
C VAL A 240 11.92 14.01 -6.59
N VAL A 241 12.32 12.94 -5.89
CA VAL A 241 12.34 12.90 -4.42
C VAL A 241 13.43 13.82 -3.85
N GLU A 242 14.55 13.98 -4.52
CA GLU A 242 15.62 14.92 -4.15
C GLU A 242 15.13 16.38 -4.20
N GLY A 243 14.20 16.70 -5.10
CA GLY A 243 13.56 18.01 -5.17
C GLY A 243 12.59 18.31 -4.01
N VAL A 244 12.24 17.31 -3.18
CA VAL A 244 11.38 17.50 -2.01
C VAL A 244 12.22 17.94 -0.82
N ALA A 245 12.01 19.18 -0.38
CA ALA A 245 12.76 19.85 0.69
C ALA A 245 12.76 19.11 2.04
N VAL A 246 11.70 18.35 2.30
CA VAL A 246 11.52 17.56 3.51
C VAL A 246 11.67 16.07 3.22
N GLN A 247 12.17 15.33 4.20
CA GLN A 247 12.10 13.88 4.19
C GLN A 247 10.67 13.44 4.47
N LEU A 248 10.24 12.40 3.77
CA LEU A 248 8.91 11.81 3.90
C LEU A 248 9.07 10.34 4.31
N PRO A 249 8.06 9.72 4.94
CA PRO A 249 8.13 8.32 5.36
C PRO A 249 8.62 7.39 4.24
N ALA A 250 9.47 6.42 4.60
CA ALA A 250 10.00 5.42 3.67
C ALA A 250 8.90 4.53 3.06
N HIS A 251 7.71 4.51 3.68
CA HIS A 251 6.49 3.91 3.16
C HIS A 251 5.28 4.76 3.55
N PHE A 252 4.26 4.80 2.68
CA PHE A 252 3.03 5.53 2.92
C PHE A 252 2.40 5.05 4.23
N THR A 253 2.01 6.00 5.09
CA THR A 253 1.34 5.74 6.35
C THR A 253 -0.01 6.43 6.30
N SER A 254 -1.10 5.66 6.34
CA SER A 254 -2.42 6.23 6.52
C SER A 254 -2.63 6.56 8.00
N TYR A 255 -3.01 7.79 8.30
CA TYR A 255 -3.35 8.21 9.67
C TYR A 255 -4.83 7.95 10.02
N GLY A 256 -5.60 7.38 9.09
CA GLY A 256 -7.00 7.00 9.27
C GLY A 256 -7.98 8.10 8.84
N PRO A 257 -9.29 7.82 8.85
CA PRO A 257 -10.32 8.75 8.38
C PRO A 257 -10.51 9.98 9.29
N GLY A 258 -10.04 9.92 10.53
CA GLY A 258 -10.14 11.03 11.51
C GLY A 258 -9.03 12.08 11.39
N ASP A 259 -8.03 11.89 10.51
CA ASP A 259 -6.99 12.88 10.27
C ASP A 259 -7.22 13.54 8.91
N GLY A 260 -7.56 14.83 8.93
CA GLY A 260 -7.78 15.64 7.72
C GLY A 260 -6.50 15.91 6.89
N SER A 261 -5.33 15.49 7.38
CA SER A 261 -4.03 15.70 6.77
C SER A 261 -3.29 14.38 6.58
N VAL A 262 -2.59 14.24 5.44
CA VAL A 262 -1.73 13.07 5.17
C VAL A 262 -0.50 13.01 6.08
N THR A 263 -0.24 14.08 6.84
CA THR A 263 0.85 14.15 7.83
C THR A 263 0.35 14.04 9.28
N GLY A 264 -0.97 14.03 9.51
CA GLY A 264 -1.61 13.76 10.81
C GLY A 264 -1.62 14.93 11.80
N GLY A 265 -2.74 15.13 12.51
CA GLY A 265 -2.90 16.21 13.49
C GLY A 265 -3.45 17.54 12.92
N SER A 266 -3.47 18.57 13.76
CA SER A 266 -4.02 19.89 13.42
C SER A 266 -3.21 20.59 12.33
N PHE A 267 -3.89 21.29 11.42
CA PHE A 267 -3.25 21.97 10.29
C PHE A 267 -2.23 23.04 10.74
N VAL A 268 -1.02 22.96 10.20
CA VAL A 268 0.05 23.95 10.25
C VAL A 268 0.24 24.49 8.84
N PRO A 269 0.18 25.83 8.64
CA PRO A 269 0.38 26.42 7.32
C PRO A 269 1.80 26.18 6.80
N ALA A 270 1.98 26.24 5.48
CA ALA A 270 3.28 26.14 4.84
C ALA A 270 4.22 27.27 5.29
N ASP A 271 5.51 26.96 5.41
CA ASP A 271 6.58 27.94 5.61
C ASP A 271 7.37 28.10 4.31
N PRO A 272 7.35 29.28 3.66
CA PRO A 272 8.06 29.53 2.41
C PRO A 272 9.57 29.70 2.58
N GLY A 273 10.12 29.67 3.80
CA GLY A 273 11.55 29.85 4.06
C GLY A 273 12.46 28.88 3.32
N PRO A 274 13.79 29.11 3.24
CA PRO A 274 14.72 28.15 2.66
C PRO A 274 15.20 27.11 3.70
N PRO A 275 15.01 25.79 3.48
CA PRO A 275 14.22 25.18 2.41
C PRO A 275 12.71 25.19 2.74
N PRO A 276 11.83 25.17 1.72
CA PRO A 276 10.39 25.32 1.93
C PRO A 276 9.82 24.14 2.72
N ILE A 277 8.96 24.41 3.68
CA ILE A 277 8.24 23.40 4.45
C ILE A 277 6.77 23.45 4.02
N PRO A 278 6.21 22.35 3.49
CA PRO A 278 4.81 22.35 3.08
C PRO A 278 3.87 22.43 4.27
N ALA A 279 2.60 22.73 4.01
CA ALA A 279 1.57 22.61 5.03
C ALA A 279 1.51 21.16 5.53
N HIS A 280 1.40 21.00 6.84
CA HIS A 280 1.48 19.68 7.48
C HIS A 280 0.64 19.67 8.75
N GLY A 281 0.48 18.51 9.38
CA GLY A 281 -0.17 18.41 10.67
C GLY A 281 0.83 18.62 11.82
N ALA A 282 0.40 19.25 12.91
CA ALA A 282 1.24 19.72 14.01
C ALA A 282 2.02 18.62 14.75
N GLU A 283 1.61 17.37 14.59
CA GLU A 283 2.27 16.23 15.21
C GLU A 283 3.31 15.56 14.30
N TRP A 284 3.45 16.04 13.07
CA TRP A 284 4.38 15.51 12.08
C TRP A 284 5.79 16.04 12.30
N PRO A 285 6.80 15.17 12.42
CA PRO A 285 8.19 15.61 12.56
C PRO A 285 8.72 16.10 11.20
N VAL A 286 8.88 17.41 11.07
CA VAL A 286 9.51 18.01 9.89
C VAL A 286 11.01 17.73 9.92
N VAL A 287 11.49 16.94 8.96
CA VAL A 287 12.91 16.61 8.81
C VAL A 287 13.39 17.16 7.47
N LEU A 288 14.38 18.05 7.48
CA LEU A 288 14.94 18.58 6.24
C LEU A 288 15.72 17.49 5.49
N ARG A 289 15.60 17.48 4.16
CA ARG A 289 16.39 16.60 3.31
C ARG A 289 17.79 17.16 3.15
N ALA A 290 18.81 16.36 3.47
CA ALA A 290 20.18 16.67 3.11
C ALA A 290 20.43 16.27 1.64
N PRO A 291 21.37 16.95 0.94
CA PRO A 291 21.73 16.60 -0.44
C PRO A 291 22.13 15.12 -0.58
N GLU A 292 21.76 14.53 -1.71
CA GLU A 292 22.06 13.15 -2.12
C GLU A 292 21.39 12.06 -1.27
N ASN A 293 20.53 12.42 -0.32
CA ASN A 293 19.81 11.45 0.52
C ASN A 293 18.83 10.58 -0.27
N ALA A 294 18.34 11.02 -1.45
CA ALA A 294 17.41 10.20 -2.23
C ALA A 294 18.09 9.03 -2.97
N ALA A 295 19.39 9.13 -3.29
CA ALA A 295 20.09 8.12 -4.08
C ALA A 295 20.22 6.75 -3.39
N GLY A 296 20.16 6.73 -2.05
CA GLY A 296 20.19 5.50 -1.25
C GLY A 296 18.82 4.84 -1.04
N LEU A 297 17.73 5.47 -1.47
CA LEU A 297 16.38 4.95 -1.25
C LEU A 297 16.04 3.82 -2.21
N SER A 298 15.30 2.84 -1.71
CA SER A 298 14.75 1.76 -2.54
C SER A 298 13.63 2.27 -3.45
N VAL A 299 13.37 1.59 -4.58
CA VAL A 299 12.21 1.89 -5.47
C VAL A 299 10.89 2.10 -4.72
N PRO A 300 10.43 1.20 -3.83
CA PRO A 300 9.17 1.41 -3.12
C PRO A 300 9.22 2.65 -2.21
N SER A 301 10.38 2.97 -1.61
CA SER A 301 10.54 4.19 -0.83
C SER A 301 10.49 5.45 -1.69
N LEU A 302 11.13 5.43 -2.86
CA LEU A 302 11.08 6.53 -3.81
C LEU A 302 9.64 6.76 -4.31
N LEU A 303 8.92 5.70 -4.67
CA LEU A 303 7.50 5.77 -5.06
C LEU A 303 6.64 6.33 -3.92
N SER A 304 6.83 5.80 -2.71
CA SER A 304 6.12 6.23 -1.51
C SER A 304 6.31 7.72 -1.23
N GLN A 305 7.56 8.21 -1.24
CA GLN A 305 7.85 9.61 -0.96
C GLN A 305 7.30 10.52 -2.07
N ALA A 306 7.42 10.13 -3.34
CA ALA A 306 6.84 10.90 -4.46
C ALA A 306 5.31 11.01 -4.35
N LEU A 307 4.63 9.91 -4.00
CA LEU A 307 3.18 9.90 -3.81
C LEU A 307 2.75 10.70 -2.58
N THR A 308 3.52 10.64 -1.50
CA THR A 308 3.25 11.41 -0.27
C THR A 308 3.45 12.90 -0.53
N ALA A 309 4.49 13.30 -1.26
CA ALA A 309 4.71 14.69 -1.66
C ALA A 309 3.53 15.22 -2.51
N PHE A 310 3.10 14.44 -3.51
CA PHE A 310 1.92 14.79 -4.31
C PHE A 310 0.66 14.95 -3.43
N ALA A 311 0.44 14.06 -2.46
CA ALA A 311 -0.72 14.13 -1.58
C ALA A 311 -0.72 15.40 -0.72
N ILE A 312 0.46 15.81 -0.23
CA ILE A 312 0.63 17.06 0.51
C ILE A 312 0.32 18.27 -0.39
N ASP A 313 0.88 18.31 -1.60
CA ASP A 313 0.64 19.41 -2.55
C ASP A 313 -0.84 19.46 -2.98
N TYR A 314 -1.46 18.31 -3.21
CA TYR A 314 -2.87 18.21 -3.54
C TYR A 314 -3.76 18.74 -2.40
N GLN A 315 -3.45 18.40 -1.14
CA GLN A 315 -4.15 18.93 0.02
C GLN A 315 -3.97 20.44 0.16
N ALA A 316 -2.77 20.96 -0.13
CA ALA A 316 -2.50 22.40 -0.10
C ALA A 316 -3.21 23.17 -1.24
N ALA A 317 -3.42 22.53 -2.40
CA ALA A 317 -4.07 23.11 -3.56
C ALA A 317 -5.61 23.02 -3.52
N GLY A 318 -6.17 22.09 -2.74
CA GLY A 318 -7.60 22.06 -2.48
C GLY A 318 -8.03 23.38 -1.83
N GLU A 319 -9.18 23.92 -2.25
CA GLU A 319 -9.85 24.93 -1.43
C GLU A 319 -9.91 24.40 0.00
N LYS A 320 -9.67 25.28 0.99
CA LYS A 320 -10.03 24.97 2.38
C LYS A 320 -11.50 24.62 2.36
N PHE A 321 -11.81 23.33 2.24
CA PHE A 321 -13.10 22.82 2.59
C PHE A 321 -13.11 22.98 4.10
N GLU A 322 -13.54 24.15 4.56
CA GLU A 322 -14.10 24.30 5.89
C GLU A 322 -15.22 23.28 5.91
N GLY A 323 -14.91 22.08 6.41
CA GLY A 323 -15.84 20.96 6.39
C GLY A 323 -17.14 21.38 7.06
N LEU A 324 -18.25 20.77 6.63
CA LEU A 324 -19.52 20.79 7.37
C LEU A 324 -19.34 20.09 8.74
N GLY A 325 -18.56 20.69 9.64
CA GLY A 325 -18.20 20.10 10.92
C GLY A 325 -17.48 18.75 10.83
N ASP A 326 -17.04 18.30 11.99
CA ASP A 326 -16.31 17.07 12.18
C ASP A 326 -17.27 15.85 12.23
N PRO A 327 -17.19 14.86 11.30
CA PRO A 327 -17.97 13.62 11.40
C PRO A 327 -17.57 12.75 12.61
N THR A 328 -16.50 13.09 13.33
CA THR A 328 -16.09 12.39 14.57
C THR A 328 -17.11 12.58 15.71
N GLY A 329 -18.00 13.57 15.64
CA GLY A 329 -19.13 13.70 16.59
C GLY A 329 -20.19 12.61 16.45
N VAL A 330 -20.23 11.88 15.32
CA VAL A 330 -21.24 10.84 15.04
C VAL A 330 -21.12 9.65 16.00
N GLU A 331 -19.92 9.33 16.50
CA GLU A 331 -19.75 8.26 17.51
C GLU A 331 -20.43 8.57 18.86
N GLN A 332 -20.76 9.84 19.15
CA GLN A 332 -21.44 10.23 20.39
C GLN A 332 -22.95 10.02 20.33
N HIS A 333 -23.50 9.73 19.14
CA HIS A 333 -24.93 9.67 18.91
C HIS A 333 -25.33 8.27 18.44
N GLY A 334 -26.03 7.51 19.30
CA GLY A 334 -26.60 6.20 18.95
C GLY A 334 -27.75 6.24 17.92
N ARG A 335 -28.02 7.41 17.34
CA ARG A 335 -29.00 7.70 16.29
C ARG A 335 -28.57 8.99 15.56
N PRO A 336 -28.98 9.21 14.29
CA PRO A 336 -28.82 10.51 13.66
C PRO A 336 -29.41 11.62 14.55
N VAL A 337 -28.68 12.72 14.73
CA VAL A 337 -29.14 13.89 15.49
C VAL A 337 -29.11 15.13 14.61
N THR A 338 -30.10 16.00 14.78
CA THR A 338 -30.34 17.18 13.93
C THR A 338 -29.90 18.49 14.56
N SER A 339 -29.25 18.43 15.73
CA SER A 339 -28.74 19.62 16.41
C SER A 339 -27.77 20.44 15.55
N SER A 340 -27.20 19.84 14.50
CA SER A 340 -26.31 20.49 13.54
C SER A 340 -26.99 20.91 12.22
N ILE A 341 -28.25 20.54 11.98
CA ILE A 341 -28.97 21.00 10.76
C ILE A 341 -29.15 22.51 10.81
N ASP A 342 -29.50 23.05 11.97
CA ASP A 342 -29.70 24.49 12.15
C ASP A 342 -28.38 25.28 12.01
N SER A 343 -27.22 24.63 12.20
CA SER A 343 -25.91 25.24 11.89
C SER A 343 -25.53 25.17 10.42
N TRP A 344 -25.92 24.12 9.69
CA TRP A 344 -25.50 23.91 8.29
C TRP A 344 -26.43 24.56 7.28
N ALA A 345 -27.72 24.69 7.59
CA ALA A 345 -28.70 25.31 6.71
C ALA A 345 -28.26 26.70 6.21
N PRO A 346 -27.82 27.64 7.08
CA PRO A 346 -27.34 28.94 6.63
C PRO A 346 -26.13 28.87 5.69
N GLU A 347 -25.19 27.93 5.94
CA GLU A 347 -24.00 27.73 5.11
C GLU A 347 -24.38 27.18 3.72
N ILE A 348 -25.26 26.17 3.67
CA ILE A 348 -25.76 25.58 2.43
C ILE A 348 -26.50 26.64 1.59
N VAL A 349 -27.37 27.43 2.22
CA VAL A 349 -28.13 28.49 1.56
C VAL A 349 -27.22 29.59 1.01
N SER A 350 -26.12 29.89 1.71
CA SER A 350 -25.16 30.91 1.27
C SER A 350 -24.35 30.51 0.02
N ASN A 351 -24.33 29.22 -0.36
CA ASN A 351 -23.62 28.71 -1.52
C ASN A 351 -24.58 28.09 -2.56
N PRO A 352 -24.88 28.79 -3.67
CA PRO A 352 -25.88 28.34 -4.64
C PRO A 352 -25.60 26.97 -5.28
N GLN A 353 -24.33 26.63 -5.51
CA GLN A 353 -23.94 25.34 -6.09
C GLN A 353 -24.16 24.20 -5.10
N THR A 354 -23.89 24.46 -3.82
CA THR A 354 -24.11 23.48 -2.74
C THR A 354 -25.61 23.29 -2.50
N LEU A 355 -26.39 24.37 -2.48
CA LEU A 355 -27.86 24.32 -2.38
C LEU A 355 -28.48 23.50 -3.51
N GLU A 356 -28.07 23.74 -4.77
CA GLU A 356 -28.57 22.99 -5.93
C GLU A 356 -28.27 21.49 -5.79
N LEU A 357 -27.05 21.14 -5.36
CA LEU A 357 -26.66 19.75 -5.14
C LEU A 357 -27.50 19.09 -4.02
N VAL A 358 -27.68 19.77 -2.89
CA VAL A 358 -28.46 19.26 -1.76
C VAL A 358 -29.91 19.06 -2.15
N LEU A 359 -30.53 20.03 -2.83
CA LEU A 359 -31.90 19.89 -3.33
C LEU A 359 -32.04 18.70 -4.28
N LYS A 360 -31.09 18.53 -5.22
CA LYS A 360 -31.06 17.39 -6.15
C LYS A 360 -30.92 16.04 -5.44
N LEU A 361 -30.20 15.98 -4.32
CA LEU A 361 -30.08 14.76 -3.52
C LEU A 361 -31.38 14.48 -2.76
N VAL A 362 -31.96 15.50 -2.12
CA VAL A 362 -33.26 15.38 -1.43
C VAL A 362 -34.35 14.96 -2.42
N ASP A 363 -34.37 15.48 -3.65
CA ASP A 363 -35.27 15.08 -4.73
C ASP A 363 -35.19 13.58 -5.11
N GLN A 364 -34.04 12.94 -4.89
CA GLN A 364 -33.85 11.53 -5.22
C GLN A 364 -34.26 10.57 -4.09
N LEU A 365 -34.58 11.09 -2.91
CA LEU A 365 -34.98 10.30 -1.76
C LEU A 365 -36.51 10.19 -1.67
N ASP A 366 -37.00 8.98 -1.38
CA ASP A 366 -38.43 8.76 -1.15
C ASP A 366 -38.88 9.50 0.12
N ALA A 367 -39.98 10.24 0.03
CA ALA A 367 -40.54 10.96 1.16
C ALA A 367 -40.95 10.02 2.32
N ALA A 368 -41.35 8.79 2.01
CA ALA A 368 -41.70 7.78 3.01
C ALA A 368 -40.47 7.28 3.81
N ASP A 369 -39.33 7.14 3.13
CA ASP A 369 -38.07 6.75 3.78
C ASP A 369 -37.57 7.89 4.68
N LEU A 370 -37.61 9.11 4.18
CA LEU A 370 -37.29 10.32 4.94
C LEU A 370 -38.15 10.45 6.20
N ALA A 371 -39.46 10.24 6.08
CA ALA A 371 -40.38 10.23 7.22
C ALA A 371 -40.08 9.09 8.21
N THR A 372 -39.72 7.89 7.73
CA THR A 372 -39.35 6.74 8.56
C THR A 372 -38.09 7.01 9.37
N LEU A 373 -37.14 7.77 8.82
CA LEU A 373 -35.92 8.21 9.51
C LEU A 373 -36.17 9.37 10.49
N GLY A 374 -37.41 9.87 10.57
CA GLY A 374 -37.79 10.98 11.44
C GLY A 374 -37.51 12.36 10.85
N TYR A 375 -37.28 12.47 9.54
CA TYR A 375 -36.95 13.72 8.84
C TYR A 375 -37.87 13.94 7.64
N PRO A 376 -39.13 14.35 7.86
CA PRO A 376 -40.06 14.64 6.77
C PRO A 376 -39.43 15.64 5.80
N ARG A 377 -39.63 15.39 4.50
CA ARG A 377 -39.10 16.23 3.42
C ARG A 377 -39.40 17.71 3.61
N GLU A 378 -40.61 18.04 4.05
CA GLU A 378 -41.07 19.42 4.30
C GLU A 378 -40.27 20.10 5.43
N GLU A 379 -39.85 19.35 6.45
CA GLU A 379 -39.04 19.88 7.55
C GLU A 379 -37.61 20.18 7.10
N ILE A 380 -37.03 19.34 6.23
CA ILE A 380 -35.72 19.59 5.63
C ILE A 380 -35.78 20.84 4.74
N LEU A 381 -36.80 20.93 3.87
CA LEU A 381 -36.98 22.06 2.98
C LEU A 381 -37.38 23.35 3.69
N GLY A 382 -37.97 23.29 4.88
CA GLY A 382 -38.27 24.48 5.68
C GLY A 382 -37.05 25.08 6.37
N LYS A 383 -35.92 24.35 6.40
CA LYS A 383 -34.66 24.80 6.99
C LYS A 383 -33.64 25.27 5.94
N LEU A 384 -33.74 24.78 4.72
CA LEU A 384 -33.03 25.30 3.53
C LEU A 384 -33.78 26.49 2.93
#